data_AF-D4AIS9-F1
#
_entry.id   AF-D4AIS9-F1
#
_cell.length_a   1.000
_cell.length_b   1.000
_cell.length_c   1.000
_cell.angle_alpha   90.00
_cell.angle_beta   90.00
_cell.angle_gamma   90.00
#
_symmetry.space_group_name_H-M   'P 1'
#
loop_
_entity.id
_entity.type
_entity.pdbx_description
1 polymer ?
#
loop_
_entity_poly.entity_id
_entity_poly.type
_entity_poly.pdbx_seq_one_letter_code
_entity_poly.pdbx_strand_id
1 'polypeptide(L)'
;MDGFNPRATTVAEYMDGTPKFRTDLYASTCGQLLSHKEYMRVVDMYGLKFTPELKAPEVPMPFMGKYSQEQYAQQLIDEYRAARISPDRVFLQSFSIDDIYFWNRHDADYARQAMFLDSRPDTPEGARQATATMAQLKQSGIRTLSPAFHALLKLDAGNNIVPSDYAVAAKKAGIKLTTWSLERSGPLNKVRASGDFYYSSIAAAIKDDGDIYRVVDVLAQKVGVAGIFSDWPATVSFYANCFNL
;
A
#
# COMPACT_ATOMS: atom_id res chain seq x y z
N MET A 1 -11.09 0.38 -10.43
CA MET A 1 -10.36 0.39 -11.72
C MET A 1 -10.01 1.84 -12.02
N ASP A 2 -8.73 2.16 -12.17
CA ASP A 2 -8.30 3.53 -12.46
C ASP A 2 -8.42 3.88 -13.95
N GLY A 3 -8.51 2.86 -14.82
CA GLY A 3 -8.75 3.04 -16.25
C GLY A 3 -10.25 3.04 -16.53
N PHE A 4 -10.78 4.19 -16.91
CA PHE A 4 -12.10 4.31 -17.53
C PHE A 4 -12.10 5.50 -18.49
N ASN A 5 -12.93 5.45 -19.53
CA ASN A 5 -13.14 6.58 -20.41
C ASN A 5 -14.33 7.42 -19.93
N PRO A 6 -14.12 8.59 -19.29
CA PRO A 6 -15.22 9.43 -18.79
C PRO A 6 -16.08 10.04 -19.89
N ARG A 7 -15.62 10.00 -21.16
CA ARG A 7 -16.36 10.51 -22.32
C ARG A 7 -17.09 9.42 -23.09
N ALA A 8 -17.07 8.18 -22.60
CA ALA A 8 -17.73 7.06 -23.24
C ALA A 8 -19.26 7.21 -23.25
N THR A 9 -19.87 6.74 -24.33
CA THR A 9 -21.33 6.64 -24.51
C THR A 9 -21.82 5.20 -24.53
N THR A 10 -20.89 4.24 -24.57
CA THR A 10 -21.18 2.81 -24.48
C THR A 10 -20.37 2.16 -23.36
N VAL A 11 -20.83 1.01 -22.86
CA VAL A 11 -20.08 0.23 -21.87
C VAL A 11 -18.71 -0.18 -22.41
N ALA A 12 -18.64 -0.58 -23.68
CA ALA A 12 -17.38 -0.98 -24.32
C ALA A 12 -16.36 0.17 -24.32
N GLU A 13 -16.77 1.38 -24.72
CA GLU A 13 -15.92 2.57 -24.67
C GLU A 13 -15.50 2.93 -23.24
N TYR A 14 -16.39 2.77 -22.27
CA TYR A 14 -16.09 3.10 -20.87
C TYR A 14 -14.99 2.19 -20.32
N MET A 15 -15.05 0.91 -20.69
CA MET A 15 -14.07 -0.11 -20.31
C MET A 15 -12.75 0.01 -21.08
N ASP A 16 -12.75 0.64 -22.27
CA ASP A 16 -11.56 0.98 -23.05
C ASP A 16 -10.86 2.25 -22.50
N GLY A 17 -10.46 2.17 -21.23
CA GLY A 17 -9.95 3.29 -20.44
C GLY A 17 -8.49 3.16 -20.01
N THR A 18 -7.75 2.15 -20.49
CA THR A 18 -6.37 1.91 -20.08
C THR A 18 -5.48 3.10 -20.45
N PRO A 19 -4.77 3.74 -19.49
CA PRO A 19 -3.84 4.81 -19.81
C PRO A 19 -2.77 4.33 -20.79
N LYS A 20 -2.41 5.14 -21.79
CA LYS A 20 -1.50 4.75 -22.89
C LYS A 20 -0.09 4.31 -22.48
N PHE A 21 0.33 4.61 -21.25
CA PHE A 21 1.61 4.16 -20.70
C PHE A 21 1.50 2.80 -19.99
N ARG A 22 0.29 2.23 -19.88
CA ARG A 22 0.01 0.86 -19.45
C ARG A 22 -0.30 -0.01 -20.68
N THR A 23 -0.49 -1.32 -20.48
CA THR A 23 -0.68 -2.28 -21.58
C THR A 23 -1.92 -3.14 -21.38
N ASP A 24 -2.64 -3.39 -22.48
CA ASP A 24 -3.73 -4.37 -22.56
C ASP A 24 -3.24 -5.74 -23.08
N LEU A 25 -1.92 -5.96 -23.18
CA LEU A 25 -1.34 -7.21 -23.70
C LEU A 25 -1.92 -8.47 -23.04
N TYR A 26 -2.22 -8.40 -21.75
CA TYR A 26 -2.78 -9.50 -20.95
C TYR A 26 -4.30 -9.41 -20.76
N ALA A 27 -4.96 -8.41 -21.32
CA ALA A 27 -6.42 -8.26 -21.27
C ALA A 27 -7.15 -9.19 -22.28
N SER A 28 -6.40 -9.85 -23.18
CA SER A 28 -6.94 -10.77 -24.18
C SER A 28 -7.65 -11.98 -23.57
N THR A 29 -7.25 -12.38 -22.37
CA THR A 29 -7.98 -13.35 -21.56
C THR A 29 -8.89 -12.59 -20.61
N CYS A 30 -10.20 -12.76 -20.71
CA CYS A 30 -11.15 -12.28 -19.71
C CYS A 30 -10.82 -12.93 -18.35
N GLY A 31 -10.00 -12.27 -17.55
CA GLY A 31 -9.52 -12.80 -16.27
C GLY A 31 -10.69 -13.18 -15.37
N GLN A 32 -10.61 -14.36 -14.75
CA GLN A 32 -11.62 -14.80 -13.81
C GLN A 32 -11.30 -14.26 -12.42
N LEU A 33 -12.28 -13.61 -11.79
CA LEU A 33 -12.16 -13.20 -10.40
C LEU A 33 -12.11 -14.45 -9.50
N LEU A 34 -11.09 -14.53 -8.65
CA LEU A 34 -10.95 -15.57 -7.65
C LEU A 34 -11.58 -15.12 -6.34
N SER A 35 -12.22 -16.04 -5.63
CA SER A 35 -12.51 -15.86 -4.20
C SER A 35 -11.21 -15.79 -3.40
N HIS A 36 -11.30 -15.24 -2.18
CA HIS A 36 -10.14 -15.17 -1.28
C HIS A 36 -9.55 -16.57 -0.98
N LYS A 37 -10.40 -17.58 -0.80
CA LYS A 37 -9.98 -18.99 -0.61
C LYS A 37 -9.24 -19.56 -1.82
N GLU A 38 -9.66 -19.21 -3.05
CA GLU A 38 -8.97 -19.65 -4.27
C GLU A 38 -7.62 -18.96 -4.43
N TYR A 39 -7.57 -17.64 -4.20
CA TYR A 39 -6.31 -16.89 -4.11
C TYR A 39 -5.35 -17.55 -3.12
N MET A 40 -5.84 -17.92 -1.93
CA MET A 40 -5.00 -18.52 -0.90
C MET A 40 -4.38 -19.83 -1.35
N ARG A 41 -5.13 -20.70 -2.03
CA ARG A 41 -4.61 -21.96 -2.58
C ARG A 41 -3.50 -21.73 -3.60
N VAL A 42 -3.66 -20.75 -4.48
CA VAL A 42 -2.65 -20.43 -5.50
C VAL A 42 -1.36 -19.93 -4.86
N VAL A 43 -1.45 -18.97 -3.94
CA VAL A 43 -0.26 -18.40 -3.28
C VAL A 43 0.43 -19.43 -2.38
N ASP A 44 -0.35 -20.28 -1.70
CA ASP A 44 0.22 -21.34 -0.87
C ASP A 44 0.98 -22.39 -1.67
N MET A 45 0.47 -22.76 -2.86
CA MET A 45 1.14 -23.68 -3.78
C MET A 45 2.55 -23.23 -4.16
N TYR A 46 2.81 -21.92 -4.22
CA TYR A 46 4.14 -21.36 -4.48
C TYR A 46 4.97 -21.10 -3.21
N GLY A 47 4.45 -21.43 -2.02
CA GLY A 47 5.15 -21.20 -0.75
C GLY A 47 5.34 -19.72 -0.41
N LEU A 48 4.55 -18.82 -1.00
CA LEU A 48 4.69 -17.38 -0.84
C LEU A 48 3.97 -16.86 0.42
N LYS A 49 4.20 -15.59 0.74
CA LYS A 49 3.53 -14.86 1.84
C LYS A 49 2.27 -14.16 1.30
N PHE A 50 1.34 -13.85 2.19
CA PHE A 50 0.06 -13.22 1.89
C PHE A 50 0.03 -11.78 2.42
N THR A 51 -0.49 -10.84 1.63
CA THR A 51 -0.66 -9.43 2.03
C THR A 51 -2.12 -8.97 1.78
N PRO A 52 -3.13 -9.61 2.41
CA PRO A 52 -4.53 -9.30 2.13
C PRO A 52 -4.93 -7.92 2.67
N GLU A 53 -5.64 -7.13 1.85
CA GLU A 53 -6.29 -5.89 2.28
C GLU A 53 -7.77 -6.11 2.61
N LEU A 54 -8.20 -5.75 3.82
CA LEU A 54 -9.62 -5.62 4.11
C LEU A 54 -10.10 -4.27 3.56
N LYS A 55 -10.69 -4.28 2.36
CA LYS A 55 -11.21 -3.07 1.71
C LYS A 55 -12.35 -2.48 2.51
N ALA A 56 -12.45 -1.15 2.52
CA ALA A 56 -13.62 -0.46 3.03
C ALA A 56 -14.89 -0.92 2.26
N PRO A 57 -15.98 -1.29 2.94
CA PRO A 57 -17.22 -1.63 2.26
C PRO A 57 -17.80 -0.43 1.50
N GLU A 58 -18.22 -0.64 0.26
CA GLU A 58 -18.97 0.35 -0.54
C GLU A 58 -20.49 0.27 -0.28
N VAL A 59 -20.89 -0.44 0.77
CA VAL A 59 -22.28 -0.64 1.19
C VAL A 59 -22.40 -0.36 2.70
N PRO A 60 -23.56 0.09 3.19
CA PRO A 60 -23.77 0.27 4.62
C PRO A 60 -23.57 -1.05 5.39
N MET A 61 -22.82 -0.98 6.48
CA MET A 61 -22.66 -2.07 7.43
C MET A 61 -23.56 -1.85 8.66
N PRO A 62 -24.23 -2.88 9.20
CA PRO A 62 -24.18 -4.28 8.77
C PRO A 62 -24.84 -4.51 7.39
N PHE A 63 -24.16 -5.24 6.50
CA PHE A 63 -24.69 -5.58 5.19
C PHE A 63 -25.94 -6.43 5.36
N MET A 64 -27.03 -6.00 4.70
CA MET A 64 -28.37 -6.56 4.85
C MET A 64 -28.85 -6.69 6.32
N GLY A 65 -28.37 -5.81 7.20
CA GLY A 65 -28.74 -5.77 8.61
C GLY A 65 -28.20 -6.91 9.49
N LYS A 66 -27.34 -7.79 8.95
CA LYS A 66 -26.87 -8.99 9.67
C LYS A 66 -25.37 -9.22 9.66
N TYR A 67 -24.65 -8.67 8.68
CA TYR A 67 -23.23 -8.90 8.50
C TYR A 67 -22.42 -7.63 8.83
N SER A 68 -21.91 -7.54 10.05
CA SER A 68 -21.20 -6.36 10.58
C SER A 68 -19.79 -6.22 10.03
N GLN A 69 -19.20 -5.03 10.20
CA GLN A 69 -17.79 -4.78 9.84
C GLN A 69 -16.85 -5.73 10.59
N GLU A 70 -17.13 -6.00 11.86
CA GLU A 70 -16.35 -6.93 12.68
C GLU A 70 -16.47 -8.37 12.16
N GLN A 71 -17.65 -8.81 11.69
CA GLN A 71 -17.80 -10.12 11.06
C GLN A 71 -17.00 -10.20 9.75
N TYR A 72 -16.92 -9.10 9.00
CA TYR A 72 -16.09 -9.02 7.81
C TYR A 72 -14.59 -9.11 8.12
N ALA A 73 -14.13 -8.37 9.13
CA ALA A 73 -12.76 -8.46 9.63
C ALA A 73 -12.44 -9.86 10.17
N GLN A 74 -13.38 -10.50 10.87
CA GLN A 74 -13.21 -11.86 11.41
C GLN A 74 -13.17 -12.91 10.30
N GLN A 75 -14.06 -12.82 9.29
CA GLN A 75 -14.09 -13.79 8.19
C GLN A 75 -12.73 -13.89 7.49
N LEU A 76 -12.03 -12.76 7.29
CA LEU A 76 -10.69 -12.76 6.70
C LEU A 76 -9.74 -13.70 7.46
N ILE A 77 -9.74 -13.64 8.79
CA ILE A 77 -8.87 -14.46 9.64
C ILE A 77 -9.32 -15.92 9.69
N ASP A 78 -10.63 -16.14 9.80
CA ASP A 78 -11.22 -17.48 9.85
C ASP A 78 -10.86 -18.29 8.59
N GLU A 79 -10.78 -17.63 7.43
CA GLU A 79 -10.33 -18.27 6.19
C GLU A 79 -8.86 -18.71 6.25
N TYR A 80 -7.95 -17.88 6.77
CA TYR A 80 -6.54 -18.27 6.99
C TYR A 80 -6.41 -19.43 7.98
N ARG A 81 -7.17 -19.41 9.08
CA ARG A 81 -7.19 -20.50 10.05
C ARG A 81 -7.72 -21.79 9.43
N ALA A 82 -8.82 -21.72 8.67
CA ALA A 82 -9.40 -22.87 8.00
C ALA A 82 -8.44 -23.50 6.97
N ALA A 83 -7.69 -22.67 6.25
CA ALA A 83 -6.65 -23.11 5.32
C ALA A 83 -5.34 -23.54 6.00
N ARG A 84 -5.23 -23.43 7.33
CA ARG A 84 -4.04 -23.76 8.13
C ARG A 84 -2.79 -22.97 7.71
N ILE A 85 -2.99 -21.73 7.24
CA ILE A 85 -1.87 -20.84 6.90
C ILE A 85 -1.32 -20.25 8.20
N SER A 86 -0.02 -20.43 8.41
CA SER A 86 0.65 -19.92 9.62
C SER A 86 0.58 -18.39 9.70
N PRO A 87 0.29 -17.80 10.88
CA PRO A 87 0.14 -16.35 11.02
C PRO A 87 1.37 -15.51 10.62
N ASP A 88 2.59 -16.07 10.68
CA ASP A 88 3.83 -15.40 10.27
C ASP A 88 3.97 -15.23 8.74
N ARG A 89 3.12 -15.89 7.96
CA ARG A 89 3.02 -15.73 6.51
C ARG A 89 1.99 -14.68 6.09
N VAL A 90 1.23 -14.09 7.02
CA VAL A 90 0.10 -13.21 6.71
C VAL A 90 0.37 -11.78 7.21
N PHE A 91 0.33 -10.83 6.27
CA PHE A 91 0.56 -9.41 6.49
C PHE A 91 -0.74 -8.67 6.21
N LEU A 92 -1.66 -8.69 7.17
CA LEU A 92 -2.96 -8.01 7.08
C LEU A 92 -2.77 -6.51 6.83
N GLN A 93 -3.61 -5.91 6.01
CA GLN A 93 -3.63 -4.46 5.82
C GLN A 93 -5.05 -3.91 5.77
N SER A 94 -5.25 -2.69 6.30
CA SER A 94 -6.52 -1.96 6.21
C SER A 94 -6.27 -0.45 6.33
N PHE A 95 -7.09 0.34 5.64
CA PHE A 95 -7.21 1.79 5.84
C PHE A 95 -8.04 2.16 7.08
N SER A 96 -8.77 1.19 7.66
CA SER A 96 -9.49 1.39 8.91
C SER A 96 -8.59 1.01 10.07
N ILE A 97 -8.31 1.99 10.93
CA ILE A 97 -7.56 1.73 12.17
C ILE A 97 -8.34 0.82 13.12
N ASP A 98 -9.67 0.86 13.05
CA ASP A 98 -10.54 0.03 13.89
C ASP A 98 -10.45 -1.44 13.52
N ASP A 99 -10.23 -1.79 12.25
CA ASP A 99 -9.98 -3.18 11.83
C ASP A 99 -8.65 -3.68 12.44
N ILE A 100 -7.62 -2.82 12.46
CA ILE A 100 -6.33 -3.16 13.08
C ILE A 100 -6.50 -3.37 14.60
N TYR A 101 -7.26 -2.49 15.26
CA TYR A 101 -7.58 -2.64 16.67
C TYR A 101 -8.42 -3.88 16.96
N PHE A 102 -9.37 -4.21 16.08
CA PHE A 102 -10.16 -5.43 16.17
C PHE A 102 -9.25 -6.67 16.11
N TRP A 103 -8.41 -6.81 15.08
CA TRP A 103 -7.49 -7.94 14.98
C TRP A 103 -6.49 -7.99 16.14
N ASN A 104 -6.00 -6.84 16.61
CA ASN A 104 -5.13 -6.80 17.78
C ASN A 104 -5.79 -7.38 19.04
N ARG A 105 -7.12 -7.24 19.20
CA ARG A 105 -7.87 -7.78 20.34
C ARG A 105 -8.27 -9.24 20.17
N HIS A 106 -8.70 -9.62 18.97
CA HIS A 106 -9.36 -10.91 18.73
C HIS A 106 -8.44 -11.96 18.09
N ASP A 107 -7.45 -11.55 17.29
CA ASP A 107 -6.56 -12.42 16.52
C ASP A 107 -5.11 -11.91 16.60
N ALA A 108 -4.64 -11.70 17.83
CA ALA A 108 -3.34 -11.09 18.10
C ALA A 108 -2.16 -11.84 17.45
N ASP A 109 -2.32 -13.12 17.12
CA ASP A 109 -1.35 -13.92 16.39
C ASP A 109 -1.20 -13.48 14.92
N TYR A 110 -2.30 -13.27 14.20
CA TYR A 110 -2.31 -12.71 12.85
C TYR A 110 -2.05 -11.19 12.84
N ALA A 111 -2.42 -10.47 13.91
CA ALA A 111 -2.24 -9.02 13.99
C ALA A 111 -0.79 -8.57 14.29
N ARG A 112 0.15 -9.48 14.57
CA ARG A 112 1.54 -9.13 14.90
C ARG A 112 2.23 -8.28 13.83
N GLN A 113 1.88 -8.50 12.56
CA GLN A 113 2.46 -7.83 11.41
C GLN A 113 1.43 -6.98 10.65
N ALA A 114 0.25 -6.74 11.23
CA ALA A 114 -0.78 -5.93 10.59
C ALA A 114 -0.27 -4.51 10.28
N MET A 115 -0.64 -4.03 9.10
CA MET A 115 -0.19 -2.78 8.50
C MET A 115 -1.37 -1.82 8.42
N PHE A 116 -1.28 -0.70 9.16
CA PHE A 116 -2.24 0.37 9.00
C PHE A 116 -1.89 1.19 7.75
N LEU A 117 -2.77 1.17 6.75
CA LEU A 117 -2.65 1.97 5.53
C LEU A 117 -3.01 3.42 5.86
N ASP A 118 -2.00 4.19 6.26
CA ASP A 118 -2.20 5.53 6.80
C ASP A 118 -2.30 6.59 5.70
N SER A 119 -3.53 7.02 5.40
CA SER A 119 -3.84 8.08 4.43
C SER A 119 -3.88 9.48 5.04
N ARG A 120 -3.68 9.64 6.35
CA ARG A 120 -3.64 10.99 6.97
C ARG A 120 -2.60 11.90 6.30
N PRO A 121 -1.39 11.43 5.93
CA PRO A 121 -0.38 12.26 5.25
C PRO A 121 -0.71 12.65 3.81
N ASP A 122 -1.85 12.25 3.27
CA ASP A 122 -2.28 12.62 1.90
C ASP A 122 -2.60 14.13 1.80
N THR A 123 -2.75 14.80 2.94
CA THR A 123 -2.91 16.26 3.02
C THR A 123 -1.84 16.88 3.92
N PRO A 124 -1.42 18.15 3.69
CA PRO A 124 -0.45 18.81 4.55
C PRO A 124 -0.88 18.91 6.02
N GLU A 125 -2.18 19.11 6.28
CA GLU A 125 -2.71 19.16 7.65
C GLU A 125 -2.68 17.77 8.30
N GLY A 126 -3.17 16.74 7.60
CA GLY A 126 -3.14 15.38 8.12
C GLY A 126 -1.71 14.85 8.31
N ALA A 127 -0.75 15.25 7.47
CA ALA A 127 0.67 14.95 7.66
C ALA A 127 1.23 15.54 8.97
N ARG A 128 0.88 16.81 9.28
CA ARG A 128 1.26 17.44 10.57
C ARG A 128 0.64 16.70 11.75
N GLN A 129 -0.64 16.40 11.69
CA GLN A 129 -1.35 15.71 12.77
C GLN A 129 -0.84 14.28 13.00
N ALA A 130 -0.62 13.52 11.92
CA ALA A 130 -0.10 12.16 11.99
C ALA A 130 1.32 12.14 12.55
N THR A 131 2.16 13.09 12.14
CA THR A 131 3.53 13.24 12.66
C THR A 131 3.51 13.57 14.16
N ALA A 132 2.63 14.47 14.60
CA ALA A 132 2.52 14.88 16.00
C ALA A 132 1.99 13.78 16.93
N THR A 133 1.21 12.82 16.40
CA THR A 133 0.52 11.78 17.18
C THR A 133 1.18 10.40 17.15
N MET A 134 2.39 10.32 16.58
CA MET A 134 3.06 9.04 16.31
C MET A 134 3.34 8.21 17.57
N ALA A 135 3.70 8.87 18.68
CA ALA A 135 3.96 8.18 19.95
C ALA A 135 2.67 7.59 20.55
N GLN A 136 1.55 8.33 20.50
CA GLN A 136 0.26 7.80 20.94
C GLN A 136 -0.19 6.64 20.04
N LEU A 137 0.05 6.73 18.74
CA LEU A 137 -0.27 5.67 17.78
C LEU A 137 0.49 4.37 18.06
N LYS A 138 1.77 4.47 18.45
CA LYS A 138 2.54 3.30 18.90
C LYS A 138 1.91 2.68 20.16
N GLN A 139 1.52 3.51 21.12
CA GLN A 139 0.94 3.08 22.40
C GLN A 139 -0.44 2.42 22.21
N SER A 140 -1.21 2.81 21.18
CA SER A 140 -2.49 2.20 20.87
C SER A 140 -2.39 0.79 20.25
N GLY A 141 -1.17 0.32 19.98
CA GLY A 141 -0.92 -1.03 19.46
C GLY A 141 -0.64 -1.09 17.96
N ILE A 142 -0.50 0.05 17.27
CA ILE A 142 -0.06 0.07 15.88
C ILE A 142 1.44 -0.24 15.82
N ARG A 143 1.79 -1.31 15.09
CA ARG A 143 3.18 -1.80 14.97
C ARG A 143 3.82 -1.47 13.63
N THR A 144 3.01 -1.38 12.57
CA THR A 144 3.46 -1.07 11.20
C THR A 144 2.54 -0.03 10.58
N LEU A 145 3.14 1.00 9.96
CA LEU A 145 2.46 1.97 9.11
C LEU A 145 2.86 1.73 7.66
N SER A 146 1.89 1.89 6.77
CA SER A 146 2.07 1.73 5.33
C SER A 146 1.39 2.88 4.59
N PRO A 147 1.95 4.09 4.59
CA PRO A 147 1.42 5.21 3.81
C PRO A 147 1.84 5.11 2.34
N ALA A 148 1.24 5.95 1.50
CA ALA A 148 1.78 6.19 0.17
C ALA A 148 3.21 6.78 0.26
N PHE A 149 4.11 6.45 -0.68
CA PHE A 149 5.55 6.71 -0.51
C PHE A 149 5.89 8.20 -0.50
N HIS A 150 5.05 9.06 -1.08
CA HIS A 150 5.22 10.50 -1.01
C HIS A 150 5.28 10.99 0.44
N ALA A 151 4.54 10.34 1.34
CA ALA A 151 4.52 10.66 2.76
C ALA A 151 5.84 10.38 3.47
N LEU A 152 6.68 9.49 2.92
CA LEU A 152 7.94 9.07 3.53
C LEU A 152 9.15 9.89 3.07
N LEU A 153 8.98 10.70 2.04
CA LEU A 153 10.07 11.44 1.38
C LEU A 153 9.79 12.94 1.37
N LYS A 154 10.86 13.72 1.42
CA LYS A 154 10.84 15.17 1.16
C LYS A 154 12.12 15.59 0.46
N LEU A 155 12.15 16.84 -0.01
CA LEU A 155 13.38 17.49 -0.44
C LEU A 155 14.02 18.26 0.71
N ASP A 156 15.34 18.16 0.83
CA ASP A 156 16.12 19.07 1.68
C ASP A 156 16.40 20.41 0.97
N ALA A 157 17.13 21.31 1.63
CA ALA A 157 17.49 22.62 1.08
C ALA A 157 18.34 22.54 -0.21
N GLY A 158 18.98 21.40 -0.47
CA GLY A 158 19.78 21.12 -1.67
C GLY A 158 19.02 20.36 -2.75
N ASN A 159 17.70 20.17 -2.61
CA ASN A 159 16.86 19.32 -3.49
C ASN A 159 17.26 17.84 -3.51
N ASN A 160 17.90 17.33 -2.46
CA ASN A 160 18.11 15.89 -2.32
C ASN A 160 16.87 15.22 -1.73
N ILE A 161 16.56 14.03 -2.24
CA ILE A 161 15.53 13.16 -1.68
C ILE A 161 16.03 12.62 -0.33
N VAL A 162 15.28 12.90 0.74
CA VAL A 162 15.58 12.51 2.12
C VAL A 162 14.32 12.03 2.85
N PRO A 163 14.44 11.33 3.99
CA PRO A 163 13.30 10.97 4.82
C PRO A 163 12.47 12.20 5.22
N SER A 164 11.14 12.06 5.13
CA SER A 164 10.19 13.08 5.62
C SER A 164 10.17 13.16 7.14
N ASP A 165 9.58 14.23 7.68
CA ASP A 165 9.38 14.36 9.13
C ASP A 165 8.45 13.26 9.67
N TYR A 166 7.48 12.82 8.87
CA TYR A 166 6.63 11.67 9.18
C TYR A 166 7.45 10.38 9.32
N ALA A 167 8.34 10.10 8.36
CA ALA A 167 9.20 8.92 8.39
C ALA A 167 10.14 8.93 9.61
N VAL A 168 10.74 10.09 9.91
CA VAL A 168 11.60 10.28 11.09
C VAL A 168 10.81 10.07 12.38
N ALA A 169 9.59 10.60 12.47
CA ALA A 169 8.73 10.43 13.65
C ALA A 169 8.32 8.98 13.86
N ALA A 170 7.93 8.26 12.79
CA ALA A 170 7.58 6.83 12.86
C ALA A 170 8.75 5.98 13.36
N LYS A 171 9.95 6.22 12.81
CA LYS A 171 11.17 5.55 13.25
C LYS A 171 11.50 5.85 14.70
N LYS A 172 11.40 7.11 15.14
CA LYS A 172 11.60 7.52 16.54
C LYS A 172 10.60 6.86 17.49
N ALA A 173 9.36 6.68 17.06
CA ALA A 173 8.32 5.99 17.83
C ALA A 173 8.48 4.45 17.83
N GLY A 174 9.45 3.90 17.07
CA GLY A 174 9.63 2.46 16.93
C GLY A 174 8.50 1.78 16.18
N ILE A 175 7.84 2.50 15.26
CA ILE A 175 6.84 1.94 14.34
C ILE A 175 7.56 1.52 13.06
N LYS A 176 7.31 0.27 12.62
CA LYS A 176 7.85 -0.23 11.35
C LYS A 176 7.19 0.48 10.18
N LEU A 177 7.93 0.74 9.12
CA LEU A 177 7.41 1.34 7.89
C LEU A 177 7.40 0.33 6.75
N THR A 178 6.30 0.25 6.03
CA THR A 178 6.21 -0.24 4.64
C THR A 178 5.63 0.90 3.79
N THR A 179 5.51 0.75 2.47
CA THR A 179 4.93 1.83 1.66
C THR A 179 4.38 1.36 0.32
N TRP A 180 3.44 2.12 -0.26
CA TRP A 180 2.79 1.86 -1.54
C TRP A 180 2.65 3.16 -2.36
N SER A 181 2.20 3.19 -3.61
CA SER A 181 2.57 2.24 -4.66
C SER A 181 3.67 2.90 -5.49
N LEU A 182 4.75 2.17 -5.81
CA LEU A 182 5.92 2.76 -6.45
C LEU A 182 5.71 3.14 -7.94
N GLU A 183 4.99 2.32 -8.71
CA GLU A 183 4.79 2.49 -10.17
C GLU A 183 3.34 2.80 -10.58
N ARG A 184 2.55 3.41 -9.69
CA ARG A 184 1.19 3.81 -10.05
C ARG A 184 1.15 5.05 -10.95
N SER A 185 2.24 5.83 -10.97
CA SER A 185 2.45 7.01 -11.80
C SER A 185 2.76 6.68 -13.26
N GLY A 186 2.52 7.65 -14.15
CA GLY A 186 2.98 7.60 -15.54
C GLY A 186 4.49 7.86 -15.68
N PRO A 187 4.98 8.19 -16.89
CA PRO A 187 6.39 8.53 -17.11
C PRO A 187 6.87 9.60 -16.14
N LEU A 188 7.98 9.35 -15.47
CA LEU A 188 8.47 10.16 -14.35
C LEU A 188 8.88 11.57 -14.80
N ASN A 189 9.28 11.73 -16.05
CA ASN A 189 9.53 13.05 -16.62
C ASN A 189 8.27 13.94 -16.76
N LYS A 190 7.07 13.41 -16.47
CA LYS A 190 5.79 14.15 -16.48
C LYS A 190 5.23 14.45 -15.10
N VAL A 191 5.71 13.80 -14.04
CA VAL A 191 5.07 13.87 -12.70
C VAL A 191 4.93 15.29 -12.16
N ARG A 192 5.91 16.15 -12.45
CA ARG A 192 5.86 17.57 -12.07
C ARG A 192 4.78 18.34 -12.82
N ALA A 193 4.63 18.09 -14.13
CA ALA A 193 3.65 18.78 -14.97
C ALA A 193 2.22 18.26 -14.73
N SER A 194 2.07 16.98 -14.37
CA SER A 194 0.76 16.37 -14.11
C SER A 194 0.26 16.59 -12.67
N GLY A 195 1.10 17.11 -11.77
CA GLY A 195 0.75 17.19 -10.34
C GLY A 195 0.56 15.80 -9.74
N ASP A 196 1.40 14.84 -10.12
CA ASP A 196 1.29 13.45 -9.68
C ASP A 196 1.31 13.33 -8.15
N PHE A 197 0.38 12.52 -7.62
CA PHE A 197 0.21 12.33 -6.18
C PHE A 197 1.42 11.65 -5.52
N TYR A 198 1.90 10.54 -6.10
CA TYR A 198 2.94 9.71 -5.51
C TYR A 198 4.32 10.39 -5.52
N TYR A 199 4.59 11.23 -6.51
CA TYR A 199 5.83 12.01 -6.59
C TYR A 199 5.67 13.44 -6.04
N SER A 200 4.50 13.82 -5.53
CA SER A 200 4.17 15.20 -5.17
C SER A 200 5.18 15.86 -4.22
N SER A 201 5.70 15.11 -3.23
CA SER A 201 6.64 15.62 -2.22
C SER A 201 8.07 15.79 -2.73
N ILE A 202 8.40 15.23 -3.89
CA ILE A 202 9.75 15.18 -4.46
C ILE A 202 9.82 15.53 -5.94
N ALA A 203 8.71 15.95 -6.56
CA ALA A 203 8.59 16.13 -8.01
C ALA A 203 9.64 17.06 -8.62
N ALA A 204 10.18 18.00 -7.84
CA ALA A 204 11.24 18.91 -8.31
C ALA A 204 12.61 18.23 -8.49
N ALA A 205 12.84 17.07 -7.85
CA ALA A 205 14.07 16.28 -8.00
C ALA A 205 13.99 15.19 -9.08
N ILE A 206 12.79 14.92 -9.61
CA ILE A 206 12.54 13.88 -10.61
C ILE A 206 12.71 14.45 -12.02
N LYS A 207 13.47 13.74 -12.85
CA LYS A 207 13.83 14.14 -14.22
C LYS A 207 13.46 13.07 -15.24
N ASP A 208 13.73 11.82 -14.94
CA ASP A 208 13.52 10.69 -15.84
C ASP A 208 13.13 9.41 -15.07
N ASP A 209 12.79 8.36 -15.82
CA ASP A 209 12.31 7.09 -15.25
C ASP A 209 13.37 6.37 -14.42
N GLY A 210 14.66 6.68 -14.61
CA GLY A 210 15.77 6.12 -13.82
C GLY A 210 15.78 6.63 -12.38
N ASP A 211 15.18 7.80 -12.10
CA ASP A 211 15.09 8.34 -10.74
C ASP A 211 14.25 7.45 -9.81
N ILE A 212 13.47 6.50 -10.33
CA ILE A 212 12.77 5.50 -9.51
C ILE A 212 13.73 4.73 -8.59
N TYR A 213 14.94 4.40 -9.05
CA TYR A 213 15.92 3.69 -8.23
C TYR A 213 16.51 4.57 -7.14
N ARG A 214 16.55 5.90 -7.32
CA ARG A 214 16.93 6.84 -6.26
C ARG A 214 15.83 6.95 -5.20
N VAL A 215 14.58 6.89 -5.62
CA VAL A 215 13.43 6.82 -4.70
C VAL A 215 13.49 5.53 -3.88
N VAL A 216 13.65 4.39 -4.54
CA VAL A 216 13.81 3.08 -3.87
C VAL A 216 15.01 3.11 -2.92
N ASP A 217 16.14 3.69 -3.32
CA ASP A 217 17.34 3.79 -2.49
C ASP A 217 17.10 4.56 -1.19
N VAL A 218 16.44 5.72 -1.26
CA VAL A 218 16.14 6.51 -0.06
C VAL A 218 15.12 5.78 0.82
N LEU A 219 14.11 5.13 0.24
CA LEU A 219 13.13 4.35 0.99
C LEU A 219 13.81 3.17 1.72
N ALA A 220 14.63 2.39 1.03
CA ALA A 220 15.29 1.22 1.59
C ALA A 220 16.38 1.59 2.60
N GLN A 221 17.30 2.49 2.24
CA GLN A 221 18.53 2.73 3.01
C GLN A 221 18.37 3.82 4.06
N LYS A 222 17.68 4.92 3.74
CA LYS A 222 17.60 6.09 4.63
C LYS A 222 16.36 6.06 5.52
N VAL A 223 15.20 5.78 4.92
CA VAL A 223 13.97 5.58 5.69
C VAL A 223 14.05 4.25 6.45
N GLY A 224 14.47 3.18 5.78
CA GLY A 224 14.53 1.84 6.37
C GLY A 224 13.18 1.14 6.32
N VAL A 225 12.47 1.26 5.19
CA VAL A 225 11.20 0.53 5.02
C VAL A 225 11.47 -0.97 4.98
N ALA A 226 10.59 -1.76 5.60
CA ALA A 226 10.65 -3.21 5.61
C ALA A 226 10.06 -3.86 4.34
N GLY A 227 9.42 -3.06 3.47
CA GLY A 227 8.82 -3.51 2.23
C GLY A 227 8.23 -2.36 1.42
N ILE A 228 8.23 -2.51 0.10
CA ILE A 228 7.68 -1.55 -0.87
C ILE A 228 6.68 -2.32 -1.75
N PHE A 229 5.44 -1.87 -1.79
CA PHE A 229 4.44 -2.34 -2.74
C PHE A 229 4.72 -1.70 -4.10
N SER A 230 4.96 -2.56 -5.08
CA SER A 230 5.35 -2.19 -6.42
C SER A 230 4.37 -2.84 -7.41
N ASP A 231 3.88 -2.03 -8.35
CA ASP A 231 3.03 -2.54 -9.45
C ASP A 231 3.89 -3.31 -10.46
N TRP A 232 5.22 -3.15 -10.42
CA TRP A 232 6.20 -3.85 -11.24
C TRP A 232 7.29 -4.53 -10.40
N PRO A 233 7.11 -5.80 -9.99
CA PRO A 233 7.96 -6.44 -8.98
C PRO A 233 9.45 -6.49 -9.36
N ALA A 234 9.80 -6.37 -10.65
CA ALA A 234 11.18 -6.36 -11.08
C ALA A 234 11.97 -5.15 -10.55
N THR A 235 11.37 -3.96 -10.42
CA THR A 235 12.09 -2.76 -9.94
C THR A 235 12.69 -2.98 -8.56
N VAL A 236 11.84 -3.37 -7.61
CA VAL A 236 12.26 -3.62 -6.22
C VAL A 236 13.10 -4.88 -6.09
N SER A 237 12.83 -5.91 -6.90
CA SER A 237 13.62 -7.15 -6.90
C SER A 237 15.03 -6.92 -7.43
N PHE A 238 15.19 -6.18 -8.53
CA PHE A 238 16.51 -5.86 -9.08
C PHE A 238 17.30 -5.00 -8.11
N TYR A 239 16.68 -3.98 -7.51
CA TYR A 239 17.34 -3.20 -6.46
C TYR A 239 17.79 -4.10 -5.29
N ALA A 240 16.89 -4.93 -4.74
CA ALA A 240 17.22 -5.80 -3.61
C ALA A 240 18.38 -6.76 -3.93
N ASN A 241 18.42 -7.34 -5.13
CA ASN A 241 19.52 -8.20 -5.58
C ASN A 241 20.85 -7.43 -5.71
N CYS A 242 20.83 -6.20 -6.23
CA CYS A 242 22.04 -5.36 -6.34
C CYS A 242 22.66 -5.02 -4.98
N PHE A 243 21.83 -4.88 -3.94
CA PHE A 243 22.27 -4.50 -2.59
C PHE A 243 22.27 -5.66 -1.57
N ASN A 244 21.99 -6.89 -2.03
CA ASN A 244 21.93 -8.11 -1.20
C ASN A 244 21.00 -7.96 0.03
N LEU A 245 19.77 -7.49 -0.23
CA LEU A 245 18.70 -7.29 0.76
C LEU A 245 17.75 -8.49 0.86
#